data_AF-A0A1F1UX21-F1
#
_entry.id   AF-A0A1F1UX21-F1
#
_cell.length_a   1.000
_cell.length_b   1.000
_cell.length_c   1.000
_cell.angle_alpha   90.00
_cell.angle_beta   90.00
_cell.angle_gamma   90.00
#
_symmetry.space_group_name_H-M   'P 1'
#
loop_
_entity.id
_entity.type
_entity.pdbx_description
1 polymer ?
#
loop_
_entity_poly.entity_id
_entity_poly.type
_entity_poly.pdbx_seq_one_letter_code
_entity_poly.pdbx_strand_id
1 'polypeptide(L)'
;MSYATQPQSQQTSSKTKTILAWITMAFGALMFSADIGGILFASAFILPGAWWMWCEAQDKKHYKESQEAAMNHKQLRKLLDPERDALVLNSMGDAPQFTPVNRRWPLVWLTALVLFIAGGSLLPESESTTNTEPTSSSVAPTTTTSATSESTSAATTTTLTSTTSSTHSSPSSSSLTTEETTASIAKFADIPIEEPAQAPAPEPLIEQPVPAAPARVYYANCSEARAAGAAPIYEGQPGYSRKLDRDGDGIACE
;
A
#
# COMPACT_ATOMS: atom_id res chain seq x y z
N MET A 1 22.42 -4.99 -13.97
CA MET A 1 21.16 -5.33 -13.26
C MET A 1 21.14 -4.56 -11.95
N SER A 2 20.47 -3.42 -11.90
CA SER A 2 20.33 -2.66 -10.65
C SER A 2 19.04 -3.10 -9.97
N TYR A 3 19.16 -3.92 -8.93
CA TYR A 3 18.05 -4.10 -8.00
C TYR A 3 17.74 -2.74 -7.38
N ALA A 4 16.46 -2.38 -7.29
CA ALA A 4 16.01 -1.30 -6.43
C ALA A 4 16.09 -1.79 -4.96
N THR A 5 17.31 -1.93 -4.46
CA THR A 5 17.59 -2.25 -3.07
C THR A 5 16.88 -1.21 -2.22
N GLN A 6 15.88 -1.63 -1.44
CA GLN A 6 15.26 -0.73 -0.46
C GLN A 6 16.38 -0.10 0.37
N PRO A 7 16.45 1.25 0.46
CA PRO A 7 17.52 1.89 1.19
C PRO A 7 17.48 1.38 2.65
N GLN A 8 18.63 1.01 3.20
CA GLN A 8 18.76 0.31 4.49
C GLN A 8 17.98 0.99 5.64
N SER A 9 17.83 2.32 5.57
CA SER A 9 17.00 3.14 6.48
C SER A 9 15.52 2.77 6.52
N GLN A 10 14.92 2.31 5.41
CA GLN A 10 13.55 1.80 5.39
C GLN A 10 13.45 0.43 6.09
N GLN A 11 14.46 -0.43 5.91
CA GLN A 11 14.43 -1.78 6.47
C GLN A 11 14.60 -1.80 8.00
N THR A 12 15.41 -0.89 8.56
CA THR A 12 15.50 -0.70 10.03
C THR A 12 14.23 -0.05 10.58
N SER A 13 13.66 0.94 9.88
CA SER A 13 12.40 1.59 10.26
C SER A 13 11.19 0.64 10.22
N SER A 14 11.14 -0.30 9.28
CA SER A 14 10.13 -1.37 9.24
C SER A 14 10.19 -2.22 10.51
N LYS A 15 11.37 -2.77 10.85
CA LYS A 15 11.55 -3.66 12.01
C LYS A 15 11.10 -3.01 13.33
N THR A 16 11.45 -1.75 13.59
CA THR A 16 11.04 -1.07 14.82
C THR A 16 9.53 -0.78 14.87
N LYS A 17 8.91 -0.43 13.73
CA LYS A 17 7.44 -0.29 13.63
C LYS A 17 6.71 -1.62 13.87
N THR A 18 7.20 -2.72 13.30
CA THR A 18 6.61 -4.06 13.51
C THR A 18 6.73 -4.48 14.99
N ILE A 19 7.87 -4.24 15.64
CA ILE A 19 8.05 -4.50 17.08
C ILE A 19 7.06 -3.68 17.92
N LEU A 20 6.91 -2.39 17.63
CA LEU A 20 5.96 -1.53 18.34
C LEU A 20 4.51 -2.00 18.17
N ALA A 21 4.12 -2.42 16.97
CA ALA A 21 2.79 -2.99 16.70
C ALA A 21 2.54 -4.26 17.54
N TRP A 22 3.50 -5.19 17.58
CA TRP A 22 3.40 -6.39 18.43
C TRP A 22 3.30 -6.05 19.92
N ILE A 23 4.04 -5.04 20.41
CA ILE A 23 3.92 -4.57 21.80
C ILE A 23 2.51 -4.04 22.08
N THR A 24 1.94 -3.20 21.19
CA THR A 24 0.57 -2.69 21.39
C THR A 24 -0.49 -3.79 21.34
N MET A 25 -0.31 -4.81 20.49
CA MET A 25 -1.25 -5.92 20.37
C MET A 25 -1.14 -6.88 21.57
N ALA A 26 0.07 -7.14 22.06
CA ALA A 26 0.30 -7.92 23.28
C ALA A 26 -0.25 -7.20 24.51
N PHE A 27 -0.07 -5.89 24.63
CA PHE A 27 -0.64 -5.10 25.73
C PHE A 27 -2.17 -5.09 25.70
N GLY A 28 -2.79 -4.94 24.52
CA GLY A 28 -4.25 -5.07 24.36
C GLY A 28 -4.77 -6.46 24.75
N ALA A 29 -4.03 -7.53 24.42
CA ALA A 29 -4.37 -8.89 24.83
C ALA A 29 -4.16 -9.16 26.33
N LEU A 30 -3.18 -8.49 26.97
CA LEU A 30 -2.94 -8.56 28.42
C LEU A 30 -4.02 -7.82 29.21
N MET A 31 -4.60 -6.76 28.61
CA MET A 31 -5.75 -6.02 29.14
C MET A 31 -7.12 -6.63 28.77
N PHE A 32 -7.15 -7.87 28.27
CA PHE A 32 -8.40 -8.55 27.90
C PHE A 32 -9.11 -9.11 29.15
N SER A 33 -9.97 -8.30 29.76
CA SER A 33 -10.91 -8.74 30.80
C SER A 33 -12.06 -9.56 30.20
N ALA A 34 -12.75 -10.35 31.04
CA ALA A 34 -13.96 -11.08 30.63
C ALA A 34 -15.19 -10.15 30.43
N ASP A 35 -15.14 -8.96 31.03
CA ASP A 35 -16.22 -7.97 31.02
C ASP A 35 -16.30 -7.18 29.70
N ILE A 36 -17.51 -6.86 29.27
CA ILE A 36 -17.80 -6.20 27.98
C ILE A 36 -17.02 -4.88 27.84
N GLY A 37 -16.91 -4.08 28.91
CA GLY A 37 -16.13 -2.84 28.92
C GLY A 37 -14.64 -3.06 28.62
N GLY A 38 -14.04 -4.07 29.25
CA GLY A 38 -12.64 -4.46 29.01
C GLY A 38 -12.40 -5.01 27.60
N ILE A 39 -13.33 -5.80 27.06
CA ILE A 39 -13.27 -6.31 25.68
C ILE A 39 -13.31 -5.15 24.67
N LEU A 40 -14.22 -4.18 24.85
CA LEU A 40 -14.32 -2.99 24.00
C LEU A 40 -13.03 -2.15 24.10
N PHE A 41 -12.53 -1.90 25.31
CA PHE A 41 -11.31 -1.13 25.54
C PHE A 41 -10.07 -1.80 24.92
N ALA A 42 -9.90 -3.12 25.09
CA ALA A 42 -8.82 -3.89 24.45
C ALA A 42 -8.91 -3.84 22.92
N SER A 43 -10.12 -3.94 22.36
CA SER A 43 -10.33 -3.90 20.90
C SER A 43 -9.89 -2.57 20.26
N ALA A 44 -9.96 -1.46 20.99
CA ALA A 44 -9.50 -0.14 20.54
C ALA A 44 -7.99 -0.10 20.25
N PHE A 45 -7.17 -0.89 20.96
CA PHE A 45 -5.74 -1.01 20.71
C PHE A 45 -5.40 -2.11 19.70
N ILE A 46 -6.17 -3.20 19.70
CA ILE A 46 -5.93 -4.36 18.81
C ILE A 46 -6.28 -4.04 17.35
N LEU A 47 -7.40 -3.34 17.08
CA LEU A 47 -7.85 -3.09 15.70
C LEU A 47 -6.89 -2.23 14.86
N PRO A 48 -6.32 -1.11 15.35
CA PRO A 48 -5.30 -0.35 14.62
C PRO A 48 -4.04 -1.18 14.31
N GLY A 49 -3.58 -2.01 15.25
CA GLY A 49 -2.43 -2.90 15.06
C GLY A 49 -2.70 -4.00 14.04
N ALA A 50 -3.85 -4.66 14.13
CA ALA A 50 -4.30 -5.68 13.18
C ALA A 50 -4.45 -5.11 11.76
N TRP A 51 -5.11 -3.96 11.62
CA TRP A 51 -5.30 -3.30 10.33
C TRP A 51 -3.96 -2.84 9.72
N TRP A 52 -3.06 -2.28 10.53
CA TRP A 52 -1.72 -1.90 10.05
C TRP A 52 -0.92 -3.10 9.56
N MET A 53 -0.92 -4.24 10.28
CA MET A 53 -0.26 -5.46 9.84
C MET A 53 -0.91 -6.06 8.59
N TRP A 54 -2.24 -6.02 8.46
CA TRP A 54 -2.94 -6.45 7.25
C TRP A 54 -2.54 -5.60 6.04
N CYS A 55 -2.55 -4.26 6.15
CA CYS A 55 -2.06 -3.38 5.09
C CYS A 55 -0.58 -3.62 4.77
N GLU A 56 0.29 -3.88 5.77
CA GLU A 56 1.70 -4.18 5.51
C GLU A 56 1.90 -5.52 4.79
N ALA A 57 1.06 -6.53 5.07
CA ALA A 57 1.04 -7.80 4.34
C ALA A 57 0.54 -7.63 2.90
N GLN A 58 -0.49 -6.79 2.71
CA GLN A 58 -1.06 -6.48 1.40
C GLN A 58 -0.05 -5.71 0.52
N ASP A 59 0.60 -4.67 1.06
CA ASP A 59 1.69 -3.94 0.39
C ASP A 59 2.85 -4.89 0.02
N LYS A 60 3.22 -5.83 0.90
CA LYS A 60 4.25 -6.87 0.63
C LYS A 60 3.86 -7.85 -0.48
N LYS A 61 2.57 -8.05 -0.75
CA LYS A 61 2.06 -8.86 -1.88
C LYS A 61 2.16 -8.05 -3.18
N HIS A 62 1.57 -6.86 -3.22
CA HIS A 62 1.59 -6.01 -4.41
C HIS A 62 2.99 -5.53 -4.81
N TYR A 63 3.91 -5.36 -3.85
CA TYR A 63 5.32 -5.09 -4.14
C TYR A 63 6.01 -6.24 -4.89
N LYS A 64 5.67 -7.51 -4.59
CA LYS A 64 6.22 -8.66 -5.33
C LYS A 64 5.62 -8.76 -6.73
N GLU A 65 4.30 -8.61 -6.83
CA GLU A 65 3.56 -8.66 -8.10
C GLU A 65 4.04 -7.58 -9.09
N SER A 66 4.24 -6.34 -8.62
CA SER A 66 4.79 -5.25 -9.45
C SER A 66 6.27 -5.46 -9.80
N GLN A 67 7.10 -6.00 -8.90
CA GLN A 67 8.50 -6.36 -9.22
C GLN A 67 8.57 -7.45 -10.29
N GLU A 68 7.75 -8.50 -10.18
CA GLU A 68 7.69 -9.58 -11.16
C GLU A 68 7.18 -9.08 -12.51
N ALA A 69 6.06 -8.34 -12.54
CA ALA A 69 5.54 -7.75 -13.76
C ALA A 69 6.52 -6.78 -14.42
N ALA A 70 7.22 -5.93 -13.65
CA ALA A 70 8.25 -5.04 -14.17
C ALA A 70 9.53 -5.77 -14.64
N MET A 71 9.82 -6.97 -14.13
CA MET A 71 10.89 -7.83 -14.64
C MET A 71 10.46 -8.54 -15.94
N ASN A 72 9.23 -9.06 -15.99
CA ASN A 72 8.68 -9.73 -17.18
C ASN A 72 8.55 -8.75 -18.35
N HIS A 73 8.04 -7.52 -18.10
CA HIS A 73 8.03 -6.40 -19.06
C HIS A 73 9.44 -6.13 -19.63
N LYS A 74 10.46 -6.08 -18.77
CA LYS A 74 11.87 -5.90 -19.18
C LYS A 74 12.51 -7.10 -19.88
N GLN A 75 11.95 -8.31 -19.80
CA GLN A 75 12.39 -9.44 -20.60
C GLN A 75 11.70 -9.44 -21.96
N LEU A 76 10.37 -9.25 -21.99
CA LEU A 76 9.60 -9.07 -23.22
C LEU A 76 10.18 -7.95 -24.09
N ARG A 77 10.46 -6.78 -23.51
CA ARG A 77 11.05 -5.61 -24.22
C ARG A 77 12.49 -5.81 -24.73
N LYS A 78 13.11 -6.98 -24.52
CA LYS A 78 14.38 -7.39 -25.15
C LYS A 78 14.20 -8.46 -26.23
N LEU A 79 13.04 -9.12 -26.27
CA LEU A 79 12.69 -10.13 -27.26
C LEU A 79 11.95 -9.51 -28.45
N LEU A 80 11.24 -8.39 -28.22
CA LEU A 80 10.64 -7.57 -29.25
C LEU A 80 11.70 -6.70 -29.96
N ASP A 81 11.61 -6.61 -31.28
CA ASP A 81 12.52 -5.88 -32.15
C ASP A 81 11.95 -4.49 -32.51
N PRO A 82 12.61 -3.37 -32.16
CA PRO A 82 11.98 -2.05 -32.14
C PRO A 82 11.50 -1.50 -33.49
N GLU A 83 12.03 -1.97 -34.63
CA GLU A 83 11.49 -1.58 -35.95
C GLU A 83 10.24 -2.36 -36.35
N ARG A 84 10.14 -3.65 -35.99
CA ARG A 84 9.04 -4.54 -36.41
C ARG A 84 7.89 -4.54 -35.40
N ASP A 85 8.20 -4.53 -34.11
CA ASP A 85 7.23 -4.70 -33.02
C ASP A 85 6.80 -3.35 -32.41
N ALA A 86 7.06 -2.22 -33.08
CA ALA A 86 6.78 -0.87 -32.58
C ALA A 86 5.33 -0.68 -32.09
N LEU A 87 4.35 -1.27 -32.79
CA LEU A 87 2.93 -1.23 -32.40
C LEU A 87 2.67 -2.01 -31.11
N VAL A 88 3.33 -3.17 -30.92
CA VAL A 88 3.24 -3.98 -29.69
C VAL A 88 3.96 -3.27 -28.54
N LEU A 89 5.12 -2.65 -28.80
CA LEU A 89 5.86 -1.83 -27.84
C LEU A 89 5.05 -0.63 -27.31
N ASN A 90 4.27 0.02 -28.19
CA ASN A 90 3.36 1.10 -27.78
C ASN A 90 2.14 0.56 -27.02
N SER A 91 1.58 -0.58 -27.44
CA SER A 91 0.43 -1.23 -26.77
C SER A 91 0.78 -1.81 -25.40
N MET A 92 2.03 -2.26 -25.20
CA MET A 92 2.52 -2.82 -23.93
C MET A 92 2.67 -1.75 -22.82
N GLY A 93 2.69 -0.46 -23.18
CA GLY A 93 2.77 0.66 -22.24
C GLY A 93 4.04 0.67 -21.37
N ASP A 94 4.01 1.49 -20.32
CA ASP A 94 5.08 1.53 -19.33
C ASP A 94 4.95 0.42 -18.28
N ALA A 95 6.07 0.12 -17.61
CA ALA A 95 6.11 -0.94 -16.60
C ALA A 95 5.23 -0.57 -15.38
N PRO A 96 4.45 -1.53 -14.83
CA PRO A 96 3.48 -1.24 -13.77
C PRO A 96 4.16 -0.68 -12.52
N GLN A 97 3.77 0.53 -12.14
CA GLN A 97 4.31 1.26 -11.00
C GLN A 97 3.64 0.83 -9.68
N PHE A 98 4.42 0.81 -8.60
CA PHE A 98 3.92 0.44 -7.26
C PHE A 98 3.08 1.58 -6.67
N THR A 99 1.78 1.36 -6.55
CA THR A 99 0.86 2.22 -5.78
C THR A 99 0.63 1.61 -4.39
N PRO A 100 0.88 2.35 -3.29
CA PRO A 100 0.64 1.84 -1.93
C PRO A 100 -0.87 1.80 -1.64
N VAL A 101 -1.33 0.79 -0.88
CA VAL A 101 -2.77 0.68 -0.59
C VAL A 101 -3.27 1.86 0.25
N ASN A 102 -4.44 2.43 -0.08
CA ASN A 102 -5.03 3.51 0.72
C ASN A 102 -5.43 2.97 2.10
N ARG A 103 -4.63 3.29 3.12
CA ARG A 103 -4.71 2.72 4.46
C ARG A 103 -5.92 3.20 5.28
N ARG A 104 -6.72 4.15 4.80
CA ARG A 104 -7.98 4.65 5.42
C ARG A 104 -7.87 4.99 6.92
N TRP A 105 -6.69 5.42 7.38
CA TRP A 105 -6.36 5.68 8.78
C TRP A 105 -7.39 6.51 9.58
N PRO A 106 -8.03 7.57 9.03
CA PRO A 106 -9.07 8.31 9.76
C PRO A 106 -10.24 7.44 10.22
N LEU A 107 -10.68 6.48 9.40
CA LEU A 107 -11.77 5.56 9.74
C LEU A 107 -11.37 4.61 10.87
N VAL A 108 -10.12 4.13 10.86
CA VAL A 108 -9.55 3.23 11.87
C VAL A 108 -9.36 3.96 13.20
N TRP A 109 -8.96 5.23 13.17
CA TRP A 109 -8.90 6.07 14.36
C TRP A 109 -10.30 6.36 14.94
N LEU A 110 -11.31 6.59 14.09
CA LEU A 110 -12.69 6.79 14.55
C LEU A 110 -13.28 5.53 15.19
N THR A 111 -13.08 4.33 14.61
CA THR A 111 -13.57 3.09 15.24
C THR A 111 -12.83 2.79 16.54
N ALA A 112 -11.51 2.97 16.60
CA ALA A 112 -10.74 2.83 17.82
C ALA A 112 -11.18 3.82 18.91
N LEU A 113 -11.41 5.09 18.57
CA LEU A 113 -11.88 6.12 19.50
C LEU A 113 -13.27 5.77 20.09
N VAL A 114 -14.20 5.32 19.24
CA VAL A 114 -15.54 4.90 19.68
C VAL A 114 -15.46 3.70 20.64
N LEU A 115 -14.61 2.71 20.34
CA LEU A 115 -14.43 1.52 21.19
C LEU A 115 -13.71 1.85 22.51
N PHE A 116 -12.76 2.80 22.50
CA PHE A 116 -12.09 3.30 23.70
C PHE A 116 -13.07 4.01 24.64
N ILE A 117 -13.90 4.92 24.10
CA ILE A 117 -14.92 5.64 24.86
C ILE A 117 -15.97 4.67 25.40
N ALA A 118 -16.52 3.79 24.55
CA ALA A 118 -17.52 2.81 24.97
C ALA A 118 -16.99 1.81 26.01
N GLY A 119 -15.74 1.36 25.88
CA GLY A 119 -15.09 0.51 26.88
C GLY A 119 -14.89 1.24 28.21
N GLY A 120 -14.37 2.47 28.17
CA GLY A 120 -14.15 3.30 29.35
C GLY A 120 -15.44 3.63 30.11
N SER A 121 -16.54 3.93 29.42
CA SER A 121 -17.85 4.17 30.03
C SER A 121 -18.56 2.92 30.56
N LEU A 122 -18.01 1.72 30.32
CA LEU A 122 -18.53 0.45 30.84
C LEU A 122 -17.63 -0.17 31.92
N LEU A 123 -16.53 0.48 32.32
CA LEU A 123 -15.85 0.14 33.57
C LEU A 123 -16.70 0.62 34.75
N PRO A 124 -16.96 -0.22 35.77
CA PRO A 124 -17.63 0.24 36.98
C PRO A 124 -16.72 1.21 37.73
N GLU A 125 -17.22 2.43 37.96
CA GLU A 125 -16.61 3.40 38.87
C GLU A 125 -16.48 2.75 40.26
N SER A 126 -15.27 2.45 40.71
CA SER A 126 -15.03 1.94 42.06
C SER A 126 -15.24 3.08 43.05
N GLU A 127 -16.48 3.24 43.52
CA GLU A 127 -16.93 4.37 44.35
C GLU A 127 -16.06 4.57 45.60
N SER A 128 -15.16 5.55 45.52
CA SER A 128 -14.36 6.05 46.63
C SER A 128 -15.22 6.91 47.59
N THR A 129 -16.26 6.32 48.17
CA THR A 129 -17.11 6.99 49.16
C THR A 129 -16.40 7.08 50.51
N THR A 130 -16.29 8.31 51.00
CA THR A 130 -15.38 8.68 52.09
C THR A 130 -16.01 8.52 53.47
N ASN A 131 -15.27 7.90 54.40
CA ASN A 131 -15.40 7.93 55.86
C ASN A 131 -16.77 7.57 56.51
N THR A 132 -16.78 6.49 57.30
CA THR A 132 -17.52 6.45 58.58
C THR A 132 -16.76 5.60 59.60
N GLU A 133 -16.28 6.26 60.65
CA GLU A 133 -15.58 5.71 61.83
C GLU A 133 -16.11 6.51 63.05
N PRO A 134 -16.15 6.00 64.32
CA PRO A 134 -15.67 4.71 64.83
C PRO A 134 -16.73 3.82 65.51
N THR A 135 -16.34 2.58 65.81
CA THR A 135 -16.67 1.94 67.10
C THR A 135 -15.51 1.05 67.54
N SER A 136 -15.20 1.08 68.84
CA SER A 136 -13.99 0.49 69.45
C SER A 136 -14.20 -0.96 69.93
N SER A 137 -13.09 -1.63 70.29
CA SER A 137 -12.94 -2.95 70.97
C SER A 137 -12.50 -4.12 70.08
N SER A 138 -11.60 -5.03 70.51
CA SER A 138 -10.57 -4.97 71.60
C SER A 138 -9.64 -6.20 71.54
N VAL A 139 -8.39 -6.10 72.09
CA VAL A 139 -7.46 -7.21 72.47
C VAL A 139 -6.94 -8.12 71.32
N ALA A 140 -5.69 -8.62 71.21
CA ALA A 140 -4.32 -8.32 71.70
C ALA A 140 -3.34 -9.26 70.90
N PRO A 141 -1.99 -9.27 71.08
CA PRO A 141 -1.05 -9.75 70.04
C PRO A 141 -0.31 -11.09 70.31
N THR A 142 0.15 -11.72 69.21
CA THR A 142 1.28 -12.67 69.10
C THR A 142 1.78 -12.67 67.64
N THR A 143 2.94 -12.05 67.29
CA THR A 143 4.34 -12.59 67.27
C THR A 143 4.67 -13.62 66.19
N THR A 144 5.91 -13.57 65.67
CA THR A 144 6.65 -14.65 64.94
C THR A 144 6.28 -14.82 63.45
N THR A 145 7.18 -14.80 62.46
CA THR A 145 8.64 -14.50 62.42
C THR A 145 9.08 -14.04 61.01
N SER A 146 10.23 -13.35 60.94
CA SER A 146 10.90 -12.80 59.73
C SER A 146 11.56 -13.87 58.81
N ALA A 147 12.33 -13.38 57.82
CA ALA A 147 13.30 -14.08 56.95
C ALA A 147 12.71 -14.73 55.66
N THR A 148 13.36 -14.69 54.48
CA THR A 148 14.64 -14.04 54.10
C THR A 148 14.80 -13.85 52.57
N SER A 149 15.78 -13.04 52.18
CA SER A 149 16.55 -12.94 50.91
C SER A 149 16.47 -14.08 49.85
N GLU A 150 16.82 -13.93 48.56
CA GLU A 150 17.25 -12.82 47.67
C GLU A 150 17.73 -13.43 46.31
N SER A 151 18.04 -12.61 45.30
CA SER A 151 18.94 -12.97 44.16
C SER A 151 18.45 -13.99 43.10
N THR A 152 19.04 -14.14 41.90
CA THR A 152 19.79 -13.19 41.02
C THR A 152 20.00 -13.80 39.61
N SER A 153 19.81 -12.98 38.56
CA SER A 153 20.47 -12.98 37.23
C SER A 153 20.84 -14.28 36.46
N ALA A 154 20.10 -14.49 35.35
CA ALA A 154 20.59 -14.62 33.95
C ALA A 154 21.35 -15.84 33.39
N ALA A 155 21.30 -15.89 32.04
CA ALA A 155 22.27 -16.44 31.07
C ALA A 155 22.34 -17.97 30.82
N THR A 156 22.83 -18.51 29.68
CA THR A 156 22.89 -18.04 28.26
C THR A 156 23.34 -19.21 27.36
N THR A 157 22.63 -19.46 26.24
CA THR A 157 23.06 -20.17 24.99
C THR A 157 23.75 -21.56 25.06
N THR A 158 23.25 -22.50 24.26
CA THR A 158 24.05 -23.63 23.70
C THR A 158 23.48 -24.10 22.35
N THR A 159 24.15 -24.99 21.62
CA THR A 159 24.17 -24.94 20.14
C THR A 159 24.36 -26.28 19.39
N LEU A 160 23.98 -26.28 18.11
CA LEU A 160 24.51 -27.04 16.94
C LEU A 160 23.89 -28.38 16.49
N THR A 161 23.11 -28.27 15.40
CA THR A 161 22.83 -29.23 14.29
C THR A 161 22.10 -28.41 13.19
N SER A 162 22.05 -28.70 11.88
CA SER A 162 22.49 -29.81 10.99
C SER A 162 22.91 -29.20 9.63
N THR A 163 24.06 -29.52 9.01
CA THR A 163 24.33 -30.63 8.05
C THR A 163 24.15 -30.27 6.55
N THR A 164 25.25 -30.42 5.80
CA THR A 164 25.41 -30.52 4.31
C THR A 164 24.83 -29.47 3.35
N SER A 165 25.76 -28.71 2.77
CA SER A 165 26.01 -28.49 1.33
C SER A 165 25.10 -29.16 0.28
N SER A 166 24.81 -28.41 -0.79
CA SER A 166 24.72 -28.93 -2.16
C SER A 166 25.13 -27.84 -3.16
N THR A 167 25.90 -28.25 -4.17
CA THR A 167 26.43 -27.39 -5.25
C THR A 167 25.77 -27.79 -6.58
N HIS A 168 26.00 -27.00 -7.64
CA HIS A 168 26.20 -27.44 -9.03
C HIS A 168 25.13 -27.06 -10.10
N SER A 169 25.58 -26.21 -11.03
CA SER A 169 25.33 -26.20 -12.49
C SER A 169 24.01 -25.75 -13.13
N SER A 170 24.15 -24.70 -13.95
CA SER A 170 23.52 -24.51 -15.28
C SER A 170 24.27 -25.36 -16.33
N PRO A 171 23.73 -25.72 -17.53
CA PRO A 171 23.67 -24.78 -18.67
C PRO A 171 22.55 -25.05 -19.72
N SER A 172 22.61 -24.32 -20.85
CA SER A 172 21.86 -24.49 -22.13
C SER A 172 20.38 -24.05 -22.09
N SER A 173 19.80 -23.27 -23.03
CA SER A 173 20.03 -22.96 -24.47
C SER A 173 19.33 -23.91 -25.48
N SER A 174 18.85 -23.29 -26.57
CA SER A 174 18.07 -23.84 -27.72
C SER A 174 16.56 -24.02 -27.51
N SER A 175 15.67 -23.83 -28.50
CA SER A 175 15.76 -23.09 -29.79
C SER A 175 14.37 -22.98 -30.47
N LEU A 176 14.18 -21.93 -31.27
CA LEU A 176 13.33 -21.81 -32.49
C LEU A 176 12.27 -22.89 -32.83
N THR A 177 11.03 -22.44 -33.07
CA THR A 177 10.24 -22.79 -34.28
C THR A 177 9.43 -21.57 -34.72
N THR A 178 9.59 -21.12 -35.96
CA THR A 178 8.82 -20.03 -36.58
C THR A 178 8.29 -20.51 -37.94
N GLU A 179 7.10 -21.11 -37.97
CA GLU A 179 6.51 -21.69 -39.21
C GLU A 179 4.99 -21.48 -39.39
N GLU A 180 4.38 -20.49 -38.72
CA GLU A 180 2.94 -20.19 -38.92
C GLU A 180 2.67 -18.73 -39.35
N THR A 181 3.46 -18.21 -40.30
CA THR A 181 3.29 -16.84 -40.84
C THR A 181 3.33 -16.78 -42.38
N THR A 182 2.95 -17.88 -43.04
CA THR A 182 3.00 -18.00 -44.52
C THR A 182 1.65 -18.32 -45.17
N ALA A 183 0.56 -18.42 -44.40
CA ALA A 183 -0.79 -18.70 -44.92
C ALA A 183 -1.68 -17.45 -45.07
N SER A 184 -1.51 -16.42 -44.24
CA SER A 184 -2.45 -15.28 -44.12
C SER A 184 -2.15 -14.08 -45.05
N ILE A 185 -1.35 -14.27 -46.10
CA ILE A 185 -0.95 -13.18 -47.03
C ILE A 185 -1.76 -13.22 -48.33
N ALA A 186 -2.40 -14.35 -48.67
CA ALA A 186 -3.13 -14.57 -49.93
C ALA A 186 -4.52 -13.90 -50.00
N LYS A 187 -4.77 -12.82 -49.24
CA LYS A 187 -6.11 -12.18 -49.13
C LYS A 187 -6.13 -10.67 -49.45
N PHE A 188 -5.01 -10.10 -49.87
CA PHE A 188 -4.84 -8.65 -50.07
C PHE A 188 -4.29 -8.32 -51.47
N ALA A 189 -4.92 -8.86 -52.51
CA ALA A 189 -4.48 -8.79 -53.90
C ALA A 189 -5.44 -7.98 -54.83
N ASP A 190 -6.39 -7.23 -54.25
CA ASP A 190 -7.33 -6.36 -54.96
C ASP A 190 -7.35 -4.97 -54.31
N ILE A 191 -6.38 -4.12 -54.67
CA ILE A 191 -6.47 -2.66 -54.50
C ILE A 191 -6.08 -2.03 -55.85
N PRO A 192 -6.97 -1.27 -56.50
CA PRO A 192 -6.64 -0.53 -57.72
C PRO A 192 -5.51 0.48 -57.47
N ILE A 193 -4.57 0.56 -58.42
CA ILE A 193 -3.51 1.58 -58.40
C ILE A 193 -4.11 2.89 -58.90
N GLU A 194 -4.26 3.87 -58.00
CA GLU A 194 -4.75 5.21 -58.35
C GLU A 194 -3.61 6.10 -58.90
N GLU A 195 -3.95 6.96 -59.86
CA GLU A 195 -3.00 7.70 -60.69
C GLU A 195 -2.41 8.92 -59.95
N PRO A 196 -1.10 9.24 -60.07
CA PRO A 196 -0.45 10.26 -59.26
C PRO A 196 -0.86 11.70 -59.62
N ALA A 197 -1.92 12.19 -58.98
CA ALA A 197 -2.41 13.56 -59.12
C ALA A 197 -1.49 14.60 -58.46
N GLN A 198 -0.79 15.37 -59.31
CA GLN A 198 -0.24 16.73 -59.14
C GLN A 198 0.05 17.26 -57.72
N ALA A 199 1.32 17.61 -57.48
CA ALA A 199 1.73 18.33 -56.27
C ALA A 199 1.20 19.79 -56.25
N PRO A 200 0.65 20.28 -55.12
CA PRO A 200 0.18 21.66 -54.99
C PRO A 200 1.33 22.67 -54.82
N ALA A 201 1.06 23.92 -55.18
CA ALA A 201 1.95 25.07 -54.98
C ALA A 201 2.04 25.48 -53.49
N PRO A 202 3.12 26.14 -53.03
CA PRO A 202 3.27 26.55 -51.64
C PRO A 202 2.21 27.57 -51.21
N GLU A 203 1.40 27.18 -50.22
CA GLU A 203 0.38 28.00 -49.57
C GLU A 203 1.03 29.03 -48.61
N PRO A 204 0.51 30.26 -48.47
CA PRO A 204 1.12 31.28 -47.60
C PRO A 204 1.11 30.86 -46.12
N LEU A 205 2.17 31.21 -45.39
CA LEU A 205 2.24 30.99 -43.94
C LEU A 205 1.11 31.74 -43.23
N ILE A 206 0.14 30.99 -42.69
CA ILE A 206 -0.75 31.49 -41.66
C ILE A 206 0.03 31.52 -40.35
N GLU A 207 0.21 32.71 -39.80
CA GLU A 207 0.89 32.94 -38.53
C GLU A 207 0.07 32.32 -37.39
N GLN A 208 0.59 31.24 -36.78
CA GLN A 208 -0.14 30.52 -35.74
C GLN A 208 -0.36 31.42 -34.51
N PRO A 209 -1.61 31.55 -34.00
CA PRO A 209 -1.85 32.28 -32.77
C PRO A 209 -1.17 31.56 -31.61
N VAL A 210 -0.26 32.27 -30.93
CA VAL A 210 0.46 31.76 -29.74
C VAL A 210 -0.58 31.29 -28.71
N PRO A 211 -0.48 30.04 -28.18
CA PRO A 211 -1.43 29.54 -27.21
C PRO A 211 -1.54 30.47 -26.00
N ALA A 212 -2.75 31.02 -25.78
CA ALA A 212 -3.03 31.81 -24.60
C ALA A 212 -2.80 30.95 -23.34
N ALA A 213 -2.15 31.51 -22.32
CA ALA A 213 -1.85 30.79 -21.09
C ALA A 213 -3.16 30.20 -20.50
N PRO A 214 -3.16 28.93 -20.05
CA PRO A 214 -4.39 28.23 -19.70
C PRO A 214 -5.13 28.98 -18.59
N ALA A 215 -6.36 29.40 -18.89
CA ALA A 215 -7.23 30.03 -17.92
C ALA A 215 -7.42 29.07 -16.73
N ARG A 216 -7.03 29.51 -15.54
CA ARG A 216 -7.12 28.71 -14.32
C ARG A 216 -8.55 28.64 -13.80
N VAL A 217 -9.38 27.90 -14.54
CA VAL A 217 -10.64 27.36 -14.04
C VAL A 217 -10.35 26.54 -12.79
N TYR A 218 -11.18 26.70 -11.76
CA TYR A 218 -11.06 26.00 -10.49
C TYR A 218 -12.46 25.68 -9.98
N TYR A 219 -12.70 24.42 -9.62
CA TYR A 219 -13.94 23.97 -9.01
C TYR A 219 -13.71 23.68 -7.53
N ALA A 220 -14.64 24.08 -6.67
CA ALA A 220 -14.59 23.79 -5.24
C ALA A 220 -14.92 22.31 -4.94
N ASN A 221 -15.67 21.64 -5.81
CA ASN A 221 -16.11 20.25 -5.63
C ASN A 221 -16.56 19.59 -6.95
N CYS A 222 -16.68 18.27 -6.96
CA CYS A 222 -17.08 17.51 -8.15
C CYS A 222 -18.56 17.62 -8.56
N SER A 223 -19.45 18.09 -7.69
CA SER A 223 -20.82 18.44 -8.08
C SER A 223 -20.85 19.70 -8.95
N GLU A 224 -20.02 20.70 -8.64
CA GLU A 224 -19.82 21.90 -9.44
C GLU A 224 -19.18 21.58 -10.79
N ALA A 225 -18.14 20.74 -10.82
CA ALA A 225 -17.50 20.29 -12.06
C ALA A 225 -18.47 19.53 -12.99
N ARG A 226 -19.32 18.65 -12.45
CA ARG A 226 -20.37 17.96 -13.21
C ARG A 226 -21.49 18.92 -13.66
N ALA A 227 -21.91 19.86 -12.82
CA ALA A 227 -22.91 20.87 -13.19
C ALA A 227 -22.40 21.83 -14.30
N ALA A 228 -21.09 22.09 -14.34
CA ALA A 228 -20.42 22.83 -15.40
C ALA A 228 -20.15 22.00 -16.67
N GLY A 229 -20.49 20.69 -16.68
CA GLY A 229 -20.23 19.79 -17.82
C GLY A 229 -18.76 19.46 -18.07
N ALA A 230 -17.87 19.72 -17.10
CA ALA A 230 -16.42 19.56 -17.25
C ALA A 230 -15.89 18.17 -16.83
N ALA A 231 -16.66 17.43 -16.02
CA ALA A 231 -16.26 16.11 -15.54
C ALA A 231 -16.60 14.99 -16.55
N PRO A 232 -15.76 13.95 -16.71
CA PRO A 232 -14.49 13.73 -16.00
C PRO A 232 -13.36 14.67 -16.47
N ILE A 233 -12.65 15.29 -15.53
CA ILE A 233 -11.56 16.23 -15.82
C ILE A 233 -10.21 15.49 -15.73
N TYR A 234 -9.53 15.35 -16.85
CA TYR A 234 -8.24 14.65 -16.91
C TYR A 234 -7.06 15.55 -16.49
N GLU A 235 -5.98 14.94 -15.98
CA GLU A 235 -4.76 15.66 -15.64
C GLU A 235 -4.22 16.49 -16.83
N GLY A 236 -3.86 17.74 -16.54
CA GLY A 236 -3.47 18.73 -17.55
C GLY A 236 -4.62 19.57 -18.14
N GLN A 237 -5.89 19.18 -17.95
CA GLN A 237 -7.03 20.00 -18.39
C GLN A 237 -7.31 21.17 -17.42
N PRO A 238 -7.84 22.31 -17.92
CA PRO A 238 -8.25 23.42 -17.05
C PRO A 238 -9.37 22.98 -16.12
N GLY A 239 -9.23 23.26 -14.82
CA GLY A 239 -10.13 22.76 -13.77
C GLY A 239 -9.62 21.53 -13.02
N TYR A 240 -8.60 20.82 -13.53
CA TYR A 240 -8.03 19.67 -12.84
C TYR A 240 -7.37 20.08 -11.51
N SER A 241 -7.60 19.27 -10.48
CA SER A 241 -6.94 19.44 -9.18
C SER A 241 -6.88 18.12 -8.43
N ARG A 242 -5.74 17.85 -7.78
CA ARG A 242 -5.51 16.73 -6.84
C ARG A 242 -6.38 16.78 -5.56
N LYS A 243 -7.35 17.69 -5.50
CA LYS A 243 -8.43 17.77 -4.48
C LYS A 243 -9.78 17.25 -5.00
N LEU A 244 -9.93 17.15 -6.31
CA LEU A 244 -11.14 16.74 -7.02
C LEU A 244 -11.03 15.27 -7.46
N ASP A 245 -9.84 14.87 -7.94
CA ASP A 245 -9.44 13.47 -7.98
C ASP A 245 -9.17 13.00 -6.52
N ARG A 246 -9.76 11.86 -6.16
CA ARG A 246 -9.89 11.38 -4.76
C ARG A 246 -8.90 10.28 -4.42
N ASP A 247 -8.41 9.57 -5.42
CA ASP A 247 -7.74 8.27 -5.32
C ASP A 247 -6.36 8.29 -6.00
N GLY A 248 -6.21 8.99 -7.13
CA GLY A 248 -4.91 9.35 -7.70
C GLY A 248 -4.56 8.77 -9.06
N ASP A 249 -5.55 8.44 -9.89
CA ASP A 249 -5.34 7.89 -11.23
C ASP A 249 -5.08 8.95 -12.32
N GLY A 250 -5.45 10.22 -12.06
CA GLY A 250 -5.38 11.35 -13.00
C GLY A 250 -6.73 11.76 -13.60
N ILE A 251 -7.85 11.20 -13.13
CA ILE A 251 -9.22 11.47 -13.61
C ILE A 251 -10.05 12.07 -12.47
N ALA A 252 -10.12 13.40 -12.41
CA ALA A 252 -10.94 14.07 -11.42
C ALA A 252 -12.44 13.96 -11.74
N CYS A 253 -13.21 13.63 -10.70
CA CYS A 253 -14.68 13.63 -10.69
C CYS A 253 -15.40 12.53 -11.50
N GLU A 254 -14.84 11.31 -11.51
CA GLU A 254 -15.62 10.05 -11.65
C GLU A 254 -16.88 10.05 -10.78
#